data_AF-A0A0J5GGF6-F1
#
_entry.id   AF-A0A0J5GGF6-F1
#
_cell.length_a   1.000
_cell.length_b   1.000
_cell.length_c   1.000
_cell.angle_alpha   90.00
_cell.angle_beta   90.00
_cell.angle_gamma   90.00
#
_symmetry.space_group_name_H-M   'P 1'
#
loop_
_entity.id
_entity.type
_entity.pdbx_description
1 polymer ?
#
loop_
_entity_poly.entity_id
_entity_poly.type
_entity_poly.pdbx_seq_one_letter_code
_entity_poly.pdbx_strand_id
1 'polypeptide(L)'
;MNALSTRQLALSGLGGLPLAMVALPLYVHTPALYAADFGVALASLGWVLLLARLFDTAIDPLLGLWQDRLSPPRARALLLLAAGGGLAGFGWLVMPQRDWPLLPQLAASLLLVYLA
;
A
#
# COMPACT_ATOMS: atom_id res chain seq x y z
N MET A 1 29.23 -7.03 3.50
CA MET A 1 28.08 -6.84 2.59
C MET A 1 28.54 -7.27 1.21
N ASN A 2 28.09 -8.43 0.70
CA ASN A 2 28.44 -8.86 -0.65
C ASN A 2 27.71 -7.96 -1.66
N ALA A 3 28.42 -7.42 -2.64
CA ALA A 3 27.80 -6.63 -3.70
C ALA A 3 26.84 -7.52 -4.49
N LEU A 4 25.60 -7.08 -4.67
CA LEU A 4 24.61 -7.77 -5.49
C LEU A 4 25.06 -7.74 -6.95
N SER A 5 24.92 -8.86 -7.66
CA SER A 5 25.21 -8.90 -9.10
C SER A 5 24.18 -8.07 -9.89
N THR A 6 24.57 -7.52 -11.04
CA THR A 6 23.66 -6.75 -11.93
C THR A 6 22.40 -7.54 -12.29
N ARG A 7 22.51 -8.86 -12.42
CA ARG A 7 21.36 -9.75 -12.67
C ARG A 7 20.41 -9.79 -11.48
N GLN A 8 20.92 -9.84 -10.25
CA GLN A 8 20.09 -9.78 -9.05
C GLN A 8 19.40 -8.42 -8.91
N LEU A 9 20.12 -7.31 -9.16
CA LEU A 9 19.52 -5.98 -9.21
C LEU A 9 18.40 -5.88 -10.26
N ALA A 10 18.64 -6.41 -11.47
CA ALA A 10 17.65 -6.41 -12.54
C ALA A 10 16.42 -7.26 -12.18
N LEU A 11 16.61 -8.46 -11.62
CA LEU A 11 15.49 -9.33 -11.20
C LEU A 11 14.68 -8.71 -10.05
N SER A 12 15.35 -8.12 -9.07
CA SER A 12 14.69 -7.41 -7.96
C SER A 12 13.91 -6.19 -8.46
N GLY A 13 14.50 -5.41 -9.38
CA GLY A 13 13.84 -4.25 -9.99
C GLY A 13 12.66 -4.62 -10.89
N LEU A 14 12.82 -5.63 -11.74
CA LEU A 14 11.75 -6.15 -12.62
C LEU A 14 10.56 -6.67 -11.81
N GLY A 15 10.81 -7.28 -10.64
CA GLY A 15 9.74 -7.72 -9.74
C GLY A 15 8.92 -6.57 -9.18
N GLY A 16 9.55 -5.43 -8.86
CA GLY A 16 8.87 -4.25 -8.30
C GLY A 16 8.24 -3.32 -9.35
N LEU A 17 8.64 -3.44 -10.62
CA LEU A 17 8.28 -2.49 -11.68
C LEU A 17 6.76 -2.40 -11.91
N PRO A 18 5.99 -3.50 -12.04
CA PRO A 18 4.54 -3.41 -12.22
C PRO A 18 3.83 -2.74 -11.03
N LEU A 19 4.30 -3.01 -9.81
CA LEU A 19 3.73 -2.46 -8.59
C LEU A 19 3.91 -0.93 -8.55
N ALA A 20 5.10 -0.45 -8.92
CA ALA A 20 5.41 0.98 -8.99
C ALA A 20 4.58 1.69 -10.08
N MET A 21 4.31 1.02 -11.22
CA MET A 21 3.49 1.59 -12.28
C MET A 21 2.02 1.77 -11.87
N VAL A 22 1.48 0.85 -11.07
CA VAL A 22 0.08 0.91 -10.59
C VAL A 22 -0.13 2.05 -9.58
N ALA A 23 0.91 2.42 -8.82
CA ALA A 23 0.78 3.42 -7.76
C ALA A 23 0.31 4.79 -8.25
N LEU A 24 0.78 5.24 -9.42
CA LEU A 24 0.46 6.58 -9.94
C LEU A 24 -1.00 6.72 -10.39
N PRO A 25 -1.56 5.83 -11.23
CA PRO A 25 -2.99 5.81 -11.51
C PRO A 25 -3.83 5.71 -10.23
N LEU A 26 -3.41 4.89 -9.27
CA LEU A 26 -4.15 4.69 -8.02
C LEU A 26 -4.22 5.99 -7.20
N TYR A 27 -3.09 6.70 -7.09
CA TYR A 27 -3.00 7.94 -6.32
C TYR A 27 -3.86 9.07 -6.91
N VAL A 28 -4.07 9.06 -8.23
CA VAL A 28 -4.87 10.08 -8.93
C VAL A 28 -6.35 9.69 -8.96
N HIS A 29 -6.67 8.45 -9.34
CA HIS A 29 -8.05 8.05 -9.61
C HIS A 29 -8.84 7.68 -8.34
N THR A 30 -8.20 7.12 -7.30
CA THR A 30 -8.94 6.70 -6.10
C THR A 30 -9.53 7.90 -5.34
N PRO A 31 -8.77 8.96 -5.02
CA PRO A 31 -9.35 10.11 -4.33
C PRO A 31 -10.40 10.82 -5.21
N ALA A 32 -10.17 10.85 -6.53
CA ALA A 32 -11.12 11.39 -7.49
C ALA A 32 -12.44 10.61 -7.50
N LEU A 33 -12.41 9.27 -7.39
CA LEU A 33 -13.61 8.43 -7.27
C LEU A 33 -14.42 8.80 -6.03
N TYR A 34 -13.77 8.91 -4.86
CA TYR A 34 -14.45 9.26 -3.61
C TYR A 34 -14.99 10.70 -3.62
N ALA A 35 -14.32 11.63 -4.30
CA ALA A 35 -14.77 13.01 -4.43
C ALA A 35 -15.92 13.16 -5.45
N ALA A 36 -15.79 12.59 -6.65
CA ALA A 36 -16.71 12.79 -7.76
C ALA A 36 -17.99 11.96 -7.61
N ASP A 37 -17.87 10.67 -7.28
CA ASP A 37 -19.02 9.75 -7.29
C ASP A 37 -19.71 9.64 -5.92
N PHE A 38 -18.97 9.94 -4.84
CA PHE A 38 -19.46 9.84 -3.47
C PHE A 38 -19.51 11.17 -2.72
N GLY A 39 -19.08 12.28 -3.35
CA GLY A 39 -19.22 13.62 -2.79
C GLY A 39 -18.37 13.90 -1.55
N VAL A 40 -17.32 13.10 -1.29
CA VAL A 40 -16.45 13.31 -0.12
C VAL A 40 -15.66 14.62 -0.30
N ALA A 41 -15.67 15.47 0.73
CA ALA A 41 -14.97 16.75 0.68
C ALA A 41 -13.46 16.58 0.44
N LEU A 42 -12.91 17.35 -0.51
CA LEU A 42 -11.49 17.31 -0.87
C LEU A 42 -10.57 17.55 0.34
N ALA A 43 -10.96 18.43 1.26
CA ALA A 43 -10.20 18.69 2.48
C ALA A 43 -10.10 17.44 3.37
N SER A 44 -11.18 16.67 3.50
CA SER A 44 -11.21 15.43 4.28
C SER A 44 -10.32 14.36 3.64
N LEU A 45 -10.39 14.21 2.31
CA LEU A 45 -9.50 13.31 1.56
C LEU A 45 -8.04 13.71 1.74
N GLY A 46 -7.73 15.01 1.65
CA GLY A 46 -6.40 15.54 1.88
C GLY A 46 -5.85 15.18 3.27
N TRP A 47 -6.67 15.32 4.32
CA TRP A 47 -6.28 14.92 5.67
C TRP A 47 -6.03 13.42 5.79
N VAL A 48 -6.91 12.57 5.24
CA VAL A 48 -6.72 11.11 5.28
C VAL A 48 -5.44 10.71 4.55
N LEU A 49 -5.19 11.25 3.36
CA LEU A 49 -3.99 10.95 2.59
C LEU A 49 -2.72 11.47 3.27
N LEU A 50 -2.77 12.67 3.87
CA LEU A 50 -1.63 13.22 4.61
C LEU A 50 -1.28 12.36 5.82
N LEU A 51 -2.28 11.95 6.60
CA LEU A 51 -2.08 11.09 7.77
C LEU A 51 -1.56 9.71 7.37
N ALA A 52 -2.11 9.13 6.30
CA ALA A 52 -1.64 7.86 5.77
C ALA A 52 -0.15 7.95 5.38
N ARG A 53 0.25 8.99 4.64
CA ARG A 53 1.66 9.21 4.25
C ARG A 53 2.60 9.36 5.44
N LEU A 54 2.17 10.08 6.48
CA LEU A 54 2.98 10.25 7.70
C LEU A 54 3.18 8.89 8.40
N PHE A 55 2.14 8.06 8.40
CA PHE A 55 2.18 6.70 8.93
C PHE A 55 3.14 5.83 8.12
N ASP A 56 3.05 5.83 6.79
CA ASP A 56 3.92 5.03 5.90
C ASP A 56 5.38 5.38 6.11
N THR A 57 5.69 6.68 6.14
CA THR A 57 7.05 7.19 6.34
C THR A 57 7.66 6.68 7.66
N ALA A 58 6.82 6.45 8.68
CA ALA A 58 7.26 5.89 9.96
C ALA A 58 7.32 4.34 9.95
N ILE A 59 6.37 3.68 9.27
CA ILE A 59 6.25 2.22 9.26
C ILE A 59 7.28 1.56 8.33
N ASP A 60 7.55 2.13 7.16
CA ASP A 60 8.48 1.60 6.16
C ASP A 60 9.86 1.23 6.75
N PRO A 61 10.57 2.12 7.49
CA PRO A 61 11.85 1.78 8.09
C PRO A 61 11.73 0.74 9.21
N LEU A 62 10.64 0.74 9.98
CA LEU A 62 10.41 -0.24 11.05
C LEU A 62 10.20 -1.64 10.47
N LEU A 63 9.41 -1.75 9.39
CA LEU A 63 9.19 -3.00 8.67
C LEU A 63 10.49 -3.50 8.03
N GLY A 64 11.29 -2.63 7.42
CA GLY A 64 12.60 -3.00 6.87
C GLY A 64 13.53 -3.60 7.94
N LEU A 65 13.63 -2.93 9.09
CA LEU A 65 14.42 -3.43 10.23
C LEU A 65 13.90 -4.74 10.80
N TRP A 66 12.58 -4.97 10.77
CA TRP A 66 11.98 -6.21 11.21
C TRP A 66 12.22 -7.35 10.21
N GLN A 67 12.13 -7.06 8.91
CA GLN A 67 12.39 -8.02 7.85
C GLN A 67 13.81 -8.57 7.87
N ASP A 68 14.81 -7.73 8.18
CA ASP A 68 16.22 -8.14 8.29
C ASP A 68 16.45 -9.21 9.37
N ARG A 69 15.55 -9.31 10.37
CA ARG A 69 15.65 -10.29 11.48
C ARG A 69 14.94 -11.61 11.18
N LEU A 70 14.22 -11.71 10.07
CA LEU A 70 13.40 -12.88 9.75
C LEU A 70 14.23 -13.97 9.07
N SER A 71 14.02 -15.21 9.52
CA SER A 71 14.52 -16.38 8.79
C SER A 71 13.86 -16.48 7.40
N PRO A 72 14.55 -16.98 6.36
CA PRO A 72 14.00 -17.11 5.00
C PRO A 72 12.60 -17.76 4.87
N PRO A 73 12.28 -18.88 5.56
CA PRO A 73 10.94 -19.47 5.45
C PRO A 73 9.84 -18.59 6.05
N ARG A 74 10.13 -17.90 7.17
CA ARG A 74 9.19 -16.95 7.79
C ARG A 74 8.99 -15.71 6.92
N ALA A 75 10.08 -15.17 6.37
CA ALA A 75 10.01 -14.04 5.44
C ALA A 75 9.11 -14.37 4.24
N ARG A 76 9.28 -15.54 3.62
CA ARG A 76 8.42 -15.98 2.51
C ARG A 76 6.95 -16.16 2.91
N ALA A 77 6.67 -16.75 4.08
CA ALA A 77 5.30 -16.90 4.56
C ALA A 77 4.63 -15.53 4.79
N LEU A 78 5.36 -14.60 5.41
CA LEU A 78 4.90 -13.23 5.64
C LEU A 78 4.70 -12.46 4.33
N LEU A 79 5.58 -12.64 3.33
CA LEU A 79 5.40 -12.05 2.00
C LEU A 79 4.12 -12.52 1.29
N LEU A 80 3.74 -13.80 1.46
CA LEU A 80 2.50 -14.32 0.88
C LEU A 80 1.26 -13.77 1.62
N LEU A 81 1.33 -13.66 2.95
CA LEU A 81 0.27 -13.06 3.75
C LEU A 81 0.10 -11.57 3.43
N ALA A 82 1.21 -10.85 3.33
CA ALA A 82 1.30 -9.48 2.85
C ALA A 82 0.65 -9.35 1.47
N ALA A 83 1.07 -10.14 0.48
CA ALA A 83 0.47 -10.09 -0.86
C ALA A 83 -1.05 -10.32 -0.84
N GLY A 84 -1.53 -11.28 -0.05
CA GLY A 84 -2.97 -11.51 0.12
C GLY A 84 -3.69 -10.34 0.80
N GLY A 85 -3.11 -9.79 1.85
CA GLY A 85 -3.60 -8.59 2.54
C GLY A 85 -3.66 -7.39 1.61
N GLY A 86 -2.57 -7.09 0.91
CA GLY A 86 -2.48 -5.96 -0.01
C GLY A 86 -3.51 -6.05 -1.13
N LEU A 87 -3.74 -7.25 -1.70
CA LEU A 87 -4.81 -7.47 -2.68
C LEU A 87 -6.21 -7.25 -2.09
N ALA A 88 -6.46 -7.72 -0.87
CA ALA A 88 -7.74 -7.52 -0.20
C ALA A 88 -7.99 -6.03 0.14
N GLY A 89 -6.96 -5.34 0.65
CA GLY A 89 -7.01 -3.92 0.97
C GLY A 89 -7.21 -3.08 -0.28
N PHE A 90 -6.51 -3.42 -1.36
CA PHE A 90 -6.70 -2.80 -2.67
C PHE A 90 -8.13 -3.00 -3.15
N GLY A 91 -8.65 -4.24 -3.16
CA GLY A 91 -10.04 -4.51 -3.55
C GLY A 91 -11.04 -3.69 -2.74
N TRP A 92 -10.83 -3.56 -1.43
CA TRP A 92 -11.71 -2.77 -0.57
C TRP A 92 -11.59 -1.25 -0.79
N LEU A 93 -10.41 -0.77 -1.17
CA LEU A 93 -10.13 0.62 -1.50
C LEU A 93 -10.90 1.07 -2.76
N VAL A 94 -10.82 0.28 -3.84
CA VAL A 94 -11.46 0.59 -5.14
C VAL A 94 -12.95 0.22 -5.20
N MET A 95 -13.47 -0.50 -4.21
CA MET A 95 -14.90 -0.84 -4.10
C MET A 95 -15.55 -0.14 -2.91
N PRO A 96 -15.74 1.20 -2.96
CA PRO A 96 -16.43 1.95 -1.91
C PRO A 96 -17.85 1.42 -1.69
N GLN A 97 -18.19 1.15 -0.43
CA GLN A 97 -19.51 0.65 -0.04
C GLN A 97 -20.38 1.83 0.39
N ARG A 98 -21.43 2.12 -0.36
CA ARG A 98 -22.28 3.31 -0.14
C ARG A 98 -22.95 3.33 1.24
N ASP A 99 -23.21 2.15 1.81
CA ASP A 99 -23.85 1.99 3.12
C ASP A 99 -22.88 2.08 4.30
N TRP A 100 -21.58 2.22 4.05
CA TRP A 100 -20.52 2.29 5.06
C TRP A 100 -19.95 3.72 5.17
N PRO A 101 -19.44 4.16 6.34
CA PRO A 101 -18.73 5.42 6.44
C PRO A 101 -17.45 5.41 5.57
N LEU A 102 -17.49 6.19 4.48
CA LEU A 102 -16.48 6.19 3.41
C LEU A 102 -15.08 6.63 3.85
N LEU A 103 -14.98 7.59 4.77
CA LEU A 103 -13.68 8.08 5.27
C LEU A 103 -12.95 7.00 6.10
N PRO A 104 -13.58 6.35 7.09
CA PRO A 104 -13.01 5.17 7.76
C PRO A 104 -12.68 4.03 6.80
N GLN A 105 -13.52 3.75 5.80
CA GLN A 105 -13.23 2.73 4.79
C GLN A 105 -11.95 3.07 4.02
N LEU A 106 -11.85 4.32 3.54
CA LEU A 106 -10.66 4.81 2.84
C LEU A 106 -9.41 4.69 3.72
N ALA A 107 -9.48 5.17 4.96
CA ALA A 107 -8.34 5.10 5.89
C ALA A 107 -7.94 3.65 6.20
N ALA A 108 -8.90 2.77 6.49
CA ALA A 108 -8.64 1.39 6.85
C ALA A 108 -8.11 0.57 5.68
N SER A 109 -8.66 0.76 4.47
CA SER A 109 -8.18 0.10 3.26
C SER A 109 -6.76 0.57 2.89
N LEU A 110 -6.47 1.87 3.01
CA LEU A 110 -5.10 2.39 2.84
C LEU A 110 -4.13 1.76 3.85
N LEU A 111 -4.47 1.78 5.15
CA LEU A 111 -3.63 1.17 6.18
C LEU A 111 -3.38 -0.32 5.91
N LEU A 112 -4.40 -1.05 5.44
CA LEU A 112 -4.27 -2.47 5.13
C LEU A 112 -3.38 -2.73 3.92
N VAL A 113 -3.41 -1.85 2.91
CA VAL A 113 -2.47 -1.90 1.77
C VAL A 113 -1.06 -1.57 2.21
N TYR A 114 -0.86 -0.59 3.10
CA TYR A 114 0.47 -0.18 3.53
C TYR A 114 1.13 -1.14 4.53
N LEU A 115 0.33 -1.82 5.36
CA LEU A 115 0.84 -2.83 6.30
C LEU A 115 1.16 -4.18 5.64
N ALA A 116 0.66 -4.39 4.42
CA ALA A 116 0.83 -5.59 3.62
C ALA A 116 2.13 -5.51 2.81
#